data_AF-A0A924VVJ5-F1
#
_entry.id   AF-A0A924VVJ5-F1
#
_cell.length_a   1.000
_cell.length_b   1.000
_cell.length_c   1.000
_cell.angle_alpha   90.00
_cell.angle_beta   90.00
_cell.angle_gamma   90.00
#
_symmetry.space_group_name_H-M   'P 1'
#
loop_
_entity.id
_entity.type
_entity.pdbx_description
1 polymer ?
#
loop_
_entity_poly.entity_id
_entity_poly.type
_entity_poly.pdbx_seq_one_letter_code
_entity_poly.pdbx_strand_id
1 'polypeptide(L)'
;GIKRVKIRSVLNCCTKVGICAKCYGSNLSAGDEVNVGEAVGIIAAQSIGEPGTQLTMRTFHTGGVAGDDITQGLPRVEELFEARKPKGLAIVAEIPGTVKIVETKKKKEVVITNEKLGDARTYLIPFGSGIKIVDGQEVIAGDELTEGSVNPHDILKIKGSDAVQAYMIKEVQRVYRLQGVDINDKHIEVIVRQMLRRVRIEESGDTDMLIGSLVDQFELYDKNEKALAEGGQPAEYSRTLLGITKASLATDSFLSAASFQETTRVLTEAAIKGKIDPLLGLKENVIIGKLIPAGTGMLRYRNITVEPTVQIENQ
;
A
#
# COMPACT_ATOMS: atom_id res chain seq x y z
N GLY A 1 22.44 21.46 11.54
CA GLY A 1 21.05 21.05 11.82
C GLY A 1 20.92 19.54 11.79
N ILE A 2 19.92 18.99 12.49
CA ILE A 2 19.61 17.56 12.52
C ILE A 2 19.16 17.11 11.12
N LYS A 3 19.79 16.08 10.54
CA LYS A 3 19.53 15.62 9.16
C LYS A 3 18.57 14.42 9.06
N ARG A 4 18.35 13.68 10.16
CA ARG A 4 17.52 12.47 10.21
C ARG A 4 16.84 12.36 11.57
N VAL A 5 15.58 11.95 11.58
CA VAL A 5 14.77 11.72 12.79
C VAL A 5 13.92 10.47 12.57
N LYS A 6 13.82 9.61 13.60
CA LYS A 6 12.93 8.45 13.59
C LYS A 6 11.55 8.89 14.06
N ILE A 7 10.53 8.66 13.23
CA ILE A 7 9.14 9.00 13.51
C ILE A 7 8.26 7.74 13.60
N ARG A 8 7.11 7.87 14.25
CA ARG A 8 6.03 6.88 14.11
C ARG A 8 5.35 7.11 12.76
N SER A 9 4.85 6.03 12.17
CA SER A 9 4.17 6.04 10.87
C SER A 9 2.91 5.19 10.95
N VAL A 10 1.95 5.49 10.08
CA VAL A 10 0.72 4.71 9.93
C VAL A 10 1.04 3.29 9.47
N LEU A 11 2.09 3.12 8.67
CA LEU A 11 2.51 1.84 8.09
C LEU A 11 2.86 0.78 9.15
N ASN A 12 3.48 1.22 10.26
CA ASN A 12 3.98 0.34 11.32
C ASN A 12 3.05 0.26 12.54
N CYS A 13 1.81 0.71 12.41
CA CYS A 13 0.86 0.68 13.53
C CYS A 13 0.22 -0.71 13.67
N CYS A 14 0.39 -1.33 14.84
CA CYS A 14 -0.09 -2.68 15.14
C CYS A 14 -1.57 -2.77 15.52
N THR A 15 -2.36 -1.71 15.34
CA THR A 15 -3.79 -1.74 15.63
C THR A 15 -4.53 -2.58 14.60
N LYS A 16 -5.30 -3.60 15.05
CA LYS A 16 -6.04 -4.54 14.20
C LYS A 16 -7.13 -3.86 13.37
N VAL A 17 -7.90 -2.98 14.01
CA VAL A 17 -8.99 -2.21 13.40
C VAL A 17 -8.69 -0.72 13.55
N GLY A 18 -8.34 -0.07 12.44
CA GLY A 18 -7.99 1.35 12.41
C GLY A 18 -6.52 1.63 12.73
N ILE A 19 -6.24 2.86 13.17
CA ILE A 19 -4.90 3.40 13.41
C ILE A 19 -4.91 4.11 14.76
N CYS A 20 -3.87 3.93 15.58
CA CYS A 20 -3.77 4.63 16.85
C CYS A 20 -3.38 6.11 16.68
N ALA A 21 -3.88 6.97 17.55
CA ALA A 21 -3.64 8.42 17.49
C ALA A 21 -2.13 8.77 17.43
N LYS A 22 -1.29 8.06 18.19
CA LYS A 22 0.15 8.29 18.23
C LYS A 22 0.88 7.95 16.92
N CYS A 23 0.36 7.01 16.12
CA CYS A 23 0.95 6.67 14.82
C CYS A 23 0.46 7.56 13.70
N TYR A 24 -0.73 8.16 13.84
CA TYR A 24 -1.27 9.13 12.87
C TYR A 24 -0.77 10.57 13.14
N GLY A 25 -0.58 10.90 14.42
CA GLY A 25 -0.10 12.20 14.89
C GLY A 25 -1.21 13.26 14.89
N SER A 26 -0.91 14.42 14.30
CA SER A 26 -1.82 15.56 14.27
C SER A 26 -2.91 15.45 13.22
N ASN A 27 -4.06 16.02 13.54
CA ASN A 27 -5.08 16.41 12.58
C ASN A 27 -4.57 17.62 11.79
N LEU A 28 -4.47 17.48 10.46
CA LEU A 28 -3.93 18.53 9.60
C LEU A 28 -4.89 19.71 9.41
N SER A 29 -6.19 19.52 9.69
CA SER A 29 -7.20 20.56 9.56
C SER A 29 -7.27 21.47 10.80
N ALA A 30 -7.15 20.88 12.00
CA ALA A 30 -7.23 21.61 13.26
C ALA A 30 -5.86 22.02 13.82
N GLY A 31 -4.78 21.31 13.46
CA GLY A 31 -3.44 21.50 14.01
C GLY A 31 -3.18 20.75 15.33
N ASP A 32 -4.23 20.26 15.98
CA ASP A 32 -4.16 19.51 17.24
C ASP A 32 -3.92 18.00 17.03
N GLU A 33 -3.76 17.23 18.12
CA GLU A 33 -3.73 15.77 18.06
C GLU A 33 -5.04 15.19 17.49
N VAL A 34 -4.93 14.10 16.73
CA VAL A 34 -6.09 13.43 16.14
C VAL A 34 -7.03 12.86 17.21
N ASN A 35 -8.33 13.05 17.02
CA ASN A 35 -9.33 12.55 17.95
C ASN A 35 -9.63 11.06 17.75
N VAL A 36 -9.92 10.35 18.84
CA VAL A 36 -10.37 8.96 18.75
C VAL A 36 -11.73 8.90 18.06
N GLY A 37 -11.80 8.16 16.96
CA GLY A 37 -13.00 8.03 16.13
C GLY A 37 -12.94 8.83 14.82
N GLU A 38 -11.86 9.57 14.58
CA GLU A 38 -11.70 10.29 13.32
C GLU A 38 -11.55 9.33 12.14
N ALA A 39 -12.32 9.57 11.07
CA ALA A 39 -12.38 8.71 9.88
C ALA A 39 -11.21 8.98 8.93
N VAL A 40 -9.97 8.82 9.41
CA VAL A 40 -8.73 9.17 8.70
C VAL A 40 -8.57 8.49 7.33
N GLY A 41 -9.19 7.33 7.13
CA GLY A 41 -9.25 6.64 5.84
C GLY A 41 -10.06 7.40 4.78
N ILE A 42 -11.20 7.98 5.17
CA ILE A 42 -12.03 8.81 4.28
C ILE A 42 -11.32 10.12 3.98
N ILE A 43 -10.73 10.75 5.00
CA ILE A 43 -9.95 11.98 4.84
C ILE A 43 -8.79 11.73 3.86
N ALA A 44 -8.02 10.66 4.05
CA ALA A 44 -6.93 10.31 3.13
C ALA A 44 -7.40 10.05 1.70
N ALA A 45 -8.51 9.33 1.53
CA ALA A 45 -9.06 9.06 0.20
C ALA A 45 -9.50 10.36 -0.50
N GLN A 46 -10.14 11.29 0.22
CA GLN A 46 -10.55 12.59 -0.32
C GLN A 46 -9.35 13.48 -0.66
N SER A 47 -8.37 13.57 0.24
CA SER A 47 -7.15 14.36 0.04
C SER A 47 -6.31 13.91 -1.17
N ILE A 48 -6.46 12.65 -1.59
CA ILE A 48 -5.80 12.10 -2.79
C ILE A 48 -6.72 12.23 -4.02
N GLY A 49 -8.00 11.90 -3.85
CA GLY A 49 -8.98 11.83 -4.93
C GLY A 49 -9.39 13.18 -5.50
N GLU A 50 -9.66 14.19 -4.65
CA GLU A 50 -10.09 15.52 -5.09
C GLU A 50 -9.04 16.23 -5.95
N PRO A 51 -7.75 16.30 -5.54
CA PRO A 51 -6.75 16.84 -6.45
C PRO A 51 -6.61 15.97 -7.70
N GLY A 52 -6.75 14.65 -7.58
CA GLY A 52 -6.70 13.73 -8.72
C GLY A 52 -7.72 14.03 -9.82
N THR A 53 -8.98 14.31 -9.46
CA THR A 53 -10.00 14.71 -10.44
C THR A 53 -9.74 16.09 -11.03
N GLN A 54 -9.07 16.98 -10.30
CA GLN A 54 -8.61 18.25 -10.86
C GLN A 54 -7.47 18.07 -11.87
N LEU A 55 -6.56 17.12 -11.62
CA LEU A 55 -5.44 16.83 -12.52
C LEU A 55 -5.91 16.35 -13.89
N THR A 56 -6.92 15.47 -13.95
CA THR A 56 -7.45 14.98 -15.22
C THR A 56 -7.99 16.11 -16.08
N MET A 57 -8.71 17.06 -15.46
CA MET A 57 -9.23 18.24 -16.15
C MET A 57 -8.12 19.14 -16.72
N ARG A 58 -6.99 19.31 -16.00
CA ARG A 58 -5.87 20.15 -16.46
C ARG A 58 -5.05 19.50 -17.59
N THR A 59 -4.86 18.18 -17.56
CA THR A 59 -4.06 17.46 -18.58
C THR A 59 -4.63 17.50 -19.99
N PHE A 60 -5.93 17.75 -20.17
CA PHE A 60 -6.52 17.84 -21.51
C PHE A 60 -6.02 19.03 -22.34
N HIS A 61 -5.44 20.06 -21.70
CA HIS A 61 -5.11 21.32 -22.37
C HIS A 61 -3.63 21.39 -22.79
N THR A 62 -2.76 20.57 -22.18
CA THR A 62 -1.33 20.46 -22.51
C THR A 62 -0.99 19.29 -23.43
N GLY A 63 -1.95 18.41 -23.73
CA GLY A 63 -1.76 17.20 -24.56
C GLY A 63 -1.41 17.41 -26.04
N GLY A 64 -1.24 18.66 -26.49
CA GLY A 64 -0.87 19.01 -27.87
C GLY A 64 0.63 19.29 -28.09
N VAL A 65 1.45 19.30 -27.03
CA VAL A 65 2.89 19.64 -27.15
C VAL A 65 3.71 18.37 -27.01
N ALA A 66 4.46 18.01 -28.06
CA ALA A 66 5.38 16.88 -28.06
C ALA A 66 6.48 17.11 -27.01
N GLY A 67 6.34 16.47 -25.85
CA GLY A 67 7.31 16.43 -24.76
C GLY A 67 7.30 15.05 -24.11
N ASP A 68 8.44 14.68 -23.51
CA ASP A 68 8.73 13.34 -23.02
C ASP A 68 7.60 12.70 -22.20
N ASP A 69 7.20 11.50 -22.63
CA ASP A 69 6.35 10.50 -22.01
C ASP A 69 5.23 11.03 -21.07
N ILE A 70 4.04 11.17 -21.64
CA ILE A 70 2.77 11.71 -21.08
C ILE A 70 2.26 10.95 -19.83
N THR A 71 2.96 9.93 -19.33
CA THR A 71 2.59 9.22 -18.09
C THR A 71 2.73 10.07 -16.82
N GLN A 72 3.20 11.32 -16.88
CA GLN A 72 3.48 12.24 -15.75
C GLN A 72 2.28 12.72 -14.91
N GLY A 73 1.08 12.16 -15.09
CA GLY A 73 -0.16 12.64 -14.47
C GLY A 73 -0.90 11.58 -13.63
N LEU A 74 -2.23 11.75 -13.50
CA LEU A 74 -3.08 10.81 -12.77
C LEU A 74 -2.96 9.34 -13.24
N PRO A 75 -2.77 9.01 -14.54
CA PRO A 75 -2.61 7.62 -14.97
C PRO A 75 -1.47 6.87 -14.27
N ARG A 76 -0.39 7.56 -13.89
CA ARG A 76 0.70 6.96 -13.13
C ARG A 76 0.32 6.71 -11.68
N VAL A 77 -0.42 7.64 -11.06
CA VAL A 77 -0.95 7.45 -9.70
C VAL A 77 -1.92 6.26 -9.67
N GLU A 78 -2.80 6.14 -10.68
CA GLU A 78 -3.70 5.00 -10.84
C GLU A 78 -2.92 3.68 -11.02
N GLU A 79 -1.91 3.68 -11.89
CA GLU A 79 -1.04 2.52 -12.12
C GLU A 79 -0.36 2.05 -10.82
N LEU A 80 0.14 2.99 -10.01
CA LEU A 80 0.75 2.72 -8.71
C LEU A 80 -0.26 2.16 -7.71
N PHE A 81 -1.39 2.83 -7.48
CA PHE A 81 -2.39 2.37 -6.51
C PHE A 81 -3.10 1.09 -6.92
N GLU A 82 -3.16 0.76 -8.20
CA GLU A 82 -3.61 -0.55 -8.66
C GLU A 82 -2.50 -1.60 -8.71
N ALA A 83 -1.28 -1.24 -8.28
CA ALA A 83 -0.10 -2.10 -8.29
C ALA A 83 0.09 -2.80 -9.65
N ARG A 84 -0.19 -2.08 -10.75
CA ARG A 84 -0.07 -2.61 -12.11
C ARG A 84 1.39 -2.63 -12.54
N LYS A 85 1.71 -3.50 -13.48
CA LYS A 85 3.03 -3.53 -14.12
C LYS A 85 3.16 -2.28 -15.02
N PRO A 86 4.22 -1.46 -14.86
CA PRO A 86 4.38 -0.25 -15.65
C PRO A 86 4.66 -0.56 -17.11
N LYS A 87 4.21 0.34 -18.01
CA LYS A 87 4.45 0.23 -19.45
C LYS A 87 5.94 0.35 -19.81
N GLY A 88 6.61 1.38 -19.30
CA GLY A 88 8.06 1.56 -19.42
C GLY A 88 8.80 0.89 -18.26
N LEU A 89 8.79 -0.44 -18.20
CA LEU A 89 9.39 -1.19 -17.09
C LEU A 89 10.91 -1.01 -17.04
N ALA A 90 11.41 -0.47 -15.94
CA ALA A 90 12.83 -0.50 -15.62
C ALA A 90 13.23 -1.89 -15.11
N ILE A 91 14.34 -2.41 -15.61
CA ILE A 91 14.94 -3.65 -15.13
C ILE A 91 15.76 -3.32 -13.88
N VAL A 92 15.57 -4.08 -12.81
CA VAL A 92 16.31 -3.92 -11.55
C VAL A 92 17.23 -5.11 -11.27
N ALA A 93 18.35 -4.86 -10.60
CA ALA A 93 19.24 -5.91 -10.11
C ALA A 93 18.53 -6.77 -9.06
N GLU A 94 18.61 -8.10 -9.16
CA GLU A 94 18.10 -9.00 -8.10
C GLU A 94 19.19 -9.39 -7.11
N ILE A 95 20.45 -9.35 -7.54
CA ILE A 95 21.61 -9.67 -6.73
C ILE A 95 22.58 -8.49 -6.69
N PRO A 96 23.31 -8.27 -5.59
CA PRO A 96 24.40 -7.32 -5.56
C PRO A 96 25.62 -7.90 -6.29
N GLY A 97 26.43 -7.05 -6.92
CA GLY A 97 27.63 -7.49 -7.61
C GLY A 97 28.19 -6.47 -8.59
N THR A 98 29.18 -6.90 -9.36
CA THR A 98 29.83 -6.08 -10.39
C THR A 98 29.14 -6.28 -11.73
N VAL A 99 28.82 -5.17 -12.38
CA VAL A 99 28.14 -5.11 -13.68
C VAL A 99 29.12 -5.38 -14.81
N LYS A 100 28.73 -6.24 -15.75
CA LYS A 100 29.37 -6.41 -17.05
C LYS A 100 28.35 -6.27 -18.17
N ILE A 101 28.54 -5.28 -19.04
CA ILE A 101 27.66 -5.02 -20.17
C ILE A 101 28.18 -5.77 -21.39
N VAL A 102 27.37 -6.67 -21.94
CA VAL A 102 27.70 -7.43 -23.15
C VAL A 102 26.77 -6.97 -24.27
N GLU A 103 27.35 -6.32 -25.27
CA GLU A 103 26.61 -5.85 -26.45
C GLU A 103 26.97 -6.67 -27.68
N THR A 104 25.96 -7.34 -28.24
CA THR A 104 26.04 -8.05 -29.52
C THR A 104 25.14 -7.36 -30.55
N LYS A 105 25.43 -7.49 -31.85
CA LYS A 105 24.61 -6.93 -32.96
C LYS A 105 23.10 -7.19 -32.87
N LYS A 106 22.68 -8.23 -32.12
CA LYS A 106 21.28 -8.64 -31.97
C LYS A 106 20.74 -8.62 -30.53
N LYS A 107 21.57 -8.44 -29.49
CA LYS A 107 21.13 -8.39 -28.08
C LYS A 107 22.04 -7.50 -27.23
N LYS A 108 21.46 -6.76 -26.28
CA LYS A 108 22.19 -6.13 -25.16
C LYS A 108 21.88 -6.90 -23.90
N GLU A 109 22.91 -7.32 -23.17
CA GLU A 109 22.77 -8.09 -21.93
C GLU A 109 23.62 -7.44 -20.84
N VAL A 110 23.11 -7.43 -19.62
CA VAL A 110 23.85 -7.02 -18.42
C VAL A 110 24.03 -8.25 -17.55
N VAL A 111 25.28 -8.59 -17.26
CA VAL A 111 25.63 -9.68 -16.36
C VAL A 111 26.08 -9.06 -15.04
N ILE A 112 25.42 -9.43 -13.94
CA ILE A 112 25.85 -9.05 -12.60
C ILE A 112 26.48 -10.28 -11.96
N THR A 113 27.74 -10.14 -11.54
CA THR A 113 28.49 -11.23 -10.89
C THR A 113 28.77 -10.87 -9.45
N ASN A 114 28.40 -11.75 -8.53
CA ASN A 114 28.74 -11.62 -7.12
C ASN A 114 29.96 -12.49 -6.80
N GLU A 115 31.14 -11.87 -6.68
CA GLU A 115 32.39 -12.59 -6.42
C GLU A 115 32.41 -13.34 -5.07
N LYS A 116 31.60 -12.91 -4.09
CA LYS A 116 31.59 -13.51 -2.75
C LYS A 116 30.75 -14.79 -2.68
N LEU A 117 29.65 -14.83 -3.44
CA LEU A 117 28.72 -15.96 -3.46
C LEU A 117 28.97 -16.89 -4.65
N GLY A 118 29.69 -16.44 -5.67
CA GLY A 118 29.92 -17.19 -6.90
C GLY A 118 28.72 -17.20 -7.86
N ASP A 119 27.67 -16.44 -7.56
CA ASP A 119 26.45 -16.36 -8.36
C ASP A 119 26.56 -15.27 -9.43
N ALA A 120 26.05 -15.57 -10.63
CA ALA A 120 25.92 -14.60 -11.71
C ALA A 120 24.50 -14.61 -12.27
N ARG A 121 23.96 -13.43 -12.57
CA ARG A 121 22.66 -13.26 -13.23
C ARG A 121 22.77 -12.40 -14.47
N THR A 122 22.12 -12.87 -15.54
CA THR A 122 22.07 -12.18 -16.84
C THR A 122 20.70 -11.57 -17.05
N TYR A 123 20.69 -10.28 -17.37
CA TYR A 123 19.51 -9.48 -17.66
C TYR A 123 19.51 -9.07 -19.13
N LEU A 124 18.46 -9.42 -19.87
CA LEU A 124 18.33 -9.03 -21.27
C LEU A 124 17.69 -7.64 -21.37
N ILE A 125 18.39 -6.71 -22.00
CA ILE A 125 17.96 -5.32 -22.17
C ILE A 125 17.35 -5.15 -23.57
N PRO A 126 16.07 -4.75 -23.67
CA PRO A 126 15.44 -4.45 -24.95
C PRO A 126 16.16 -3.33 -25.72
N PHE A 127 16.17 -3.44 -27.06
CA PHE A 127 16.69 -2.38 -27.91
C PHE A 127 15.81 -1.13 -27.80
N GLY A 128 16.43 -0.01 -27.41
CA GLY A 128 15.74 1.26 -27.18
C GLY A 128 15.62 1.63 -25.69
N SER A 129 15.87 0.71 -24.76
CA SER A 129 15.97 1.05 -23.33
C SER A 129 17.31 1.73 -23.04
N GLY A 130 17.27 2.93 -22.44
CA GLY A 130 18.46 3.60 -21.91
C GLY A 130 19.09 2.80 -20.77
N ILE A 131 20.40 2.59 -20.80
CA ILE A 131 21.14 1.94 -19.71
C ILE A 131 21.57 3.02 -18.73
N LYS A 132 21.26 2.84 -17.44
CA LYS A 132 21.54 3.83 -16.38
C LYS A 132 22.89 3.60 -15.69
N ILE A 133 23.41 2.38 -15.79
CA ILE A 133 24.63 1.90 -15.13
C ILE A 133 25.84 1.92 -16.08
N VAL A 134 27.03 1.89 -15.51
CA VAL A 134 28.30 1.82 -16.25
C VAL A 134 28.92 0.43 -16.13
N ASP A 135 29.67 0.00 -17.16
CA ASP A 135 30.44 -1.24 -17.12
C ASP A 135 31.47 -1.21 -15.97
N GLY A 136 31.55 -2.29 -15.19
CA GLY A 136 32.39 -2.37 -14.00
C GLY A 136 31.82 -1.69 -12.75
N GLN A 137 30.63 -1.10 -12.81
CA GLN A 137 29.98 -0.51 -11.63
C GLN A 137 29.54 -1.59 -10.64
N GLU A 138 29.74 -1.34 -9.33
CA GLU A 138 29.10 -2.12 -8.28
C GLU A 138 27.66 -1.66 -8.06
N VAL A 139 26.72 -2.61 -8.04
CA VAL A 139 25.30 -2.37 -7.80
C VAL A 139 24.81 -3.19 -6.63
N ILE A 140 23.82 -2.68 -5.90
CA ILE A 140 23.12 -3.43 -4.86
C ILE A 140 21.83 -4.04 -5.39
N ALA A 141 21.33 -5.06 -4.70
CA ALA A 141 20.03 -5.64 -5.03
C ALA A 141 18.93 -4.56 -5.01
N GLY A 142 18.19 -4.48 -6.11
CA GLY A 142 17.11 -3.56 -6.41
C GLY A 142 17.54 -2.19 -6.96
N ASP A 143 18.78 -2.04 -7.42
CA ASP A 143 19.19 -0.89 -8.22
C ASP A 143 18.67 -0.98 -9.66
N GLU A 144 18.33 0.18 -10.25
CA GLU A 144 17.82 0.30 -11.61
C GLU A 144 18.95 0.16 -12.64
N LEU A 145 18.86 -0.86 -13.49
CA LEU A 145 19.82 -1.10 -14.58
C LEU A 145 19.49 -0.28 -15.83
N THR A 146 18.20 -0.07 -16.08
CA THR A 146 17.69 0.68 -17.23
C THR A 146 16.84 1.86 -16.79
N GLU A 147 16.67 2.83 -17.67
CA GLU A 147 15.67 3.88 -17.53
C GLU A 147 14.26 3.31 -17.55
N GLY A 148 13.34 4.01 -16.88
CA GLY A 148 11.92 3.65 -16.81
C GLY A 148 11.37 3.66 -15.38
N SER A 149 10.19 3.07 -15.24
CA SER A 149 9.46 2.92 -14.00
C SER A 149 9.69 1.55 -13.39
N VAL A 150 10.07 1.52 -12.11
CA VAL A 150 10.23 0.27 -11.36
C VAL A 150 8.87 -0.33 -11.04
N ASN A 151 8.77 -1.65 -11.12
CA ASN A 151 7.60 -2.39 -10.70
C ASN A 151 7.60 -2.61 -9.17
N PRO A 152 6.57 -2.15 -8.44
CA PRO A 152 6.49 -2.32 -6.98
C PRO A 152 6.59 -3.79 -6.52
N HIS A 153 6.11 -4.74 -7.33
CA HIS A 153 6.19 -6.17 -6.98
C HIS A 153 7.63 -6.69 -6.96
N ASP A 154 8.50 -6.16 -7.81
CA ASP A 154 9.90 -6.56 -7.86
C ASP A 154 10.65 -5.97 -6.66
N ILE A 155 10.34 -4.72 -6.28
CA ILE A 155 10.84 -4.10 -5.04
C ILE A 155 10.41 -4.93 -3.82
N LEU A 156 9.16 -5.42 -3.78
CA LEU A 156 8.66 -6.22 -2.65
C LEU A 156 9.48 -7.49 -2.45
N LYS A 157 9.77 -8.19 -3.56
CA LYS A 157 10.50 -9.44 -3.56
C LYS A 157 11.97 -9.26 -3.20
N ILE A 158 12.59 -8.18 -3.66
CA ILE A 158 14.03 -7.97 -3.53
C ILE A 158 14.39 -7.24 -2.23
N LYS A 159 13.68 -6.15 -1.91
CA LYS A 159 14.00 -5.25 -0.80
C LYS A 159 13.02 -5.33 0.37
N GLY A 160 11.88 -6.01 0.21
CA GLY A 160 10.88 -6.18 1.27
C GLY A 160 9.82 -5.07 1.35
N SER A 161 8.94 -5.16 2.36
CA SER A 161 7.78 -4.29 2.53
C SER A 161 8.15 -2.83 2.73
N ASP A 162 9.17 -2.56 3.54
CA ASP A 162 9.53 -1.20 3.93
C ASP A 162 10.05 -0.39 2.73
N ALA A 163 10.79 -1.06 1.83
CA ALA A 163 11.27 -0.47 0.60
C ALA A 163 10.14 -0.17 -0.38
N VAL A 164 9.15 -1.08 -0.50
CA VAL A 164 7.94 -0.82 -1.31
C VAL A 164 7.14 0.34 -0.76
N GLN A 165 6.95 0.40 0.55
CA GLN A 165 6.21 1.49 1.19
C GLN A 165 6.87 2.84 0.90
N ALA A 166 8.19 2.93 1.11
CA ALA A 166 8.95 4.14 0.82
C ALA A 166 8.93 4.51 -0.66
N TYR A 167 9.04 3.52 -1.56
CA TYR A 167 8.95 3.72 -3.01
C TYR A 167 7.58 4.29 -3.41
N MET A 168 6.49 3.67 -2.94
CA MET A 168 5.12 4.07 -3.23
C MET A 168 4.85 5.51 -2.78
N ILE A 169 5.24 5.86 -1.56
CA ILE A 169 5.08 7.23 -1.04
C ILE A 169 5.87 8.21 -1.88
N LYS A 170 7.15 7.93 -2.14
CA LYS A 170 8.02 8.82 -2.91
C LYS A 170 7.49 9.05 -4.33
N GLU A 171 7.04 7.99 -5.00
CA GLU A 171 6.62 8.08 -6.39
C GLU A 171 5.25 8.76 -6.54
N VAL A 172 4.28 8.43 -5.68
CA VAL A 172 2.99 9.14 -5.65
C VAL A 172 3.19 10.62 -5.32
N GLN A 173 3.99 10.93 -4.29
CA GLN A 173 4.29 12.31 -3.90
C GLN A 173 4.99 13.09 -5.02
N ARG A 174 5.91 12.45 -5.75
CA ARG A 174 6.59 13.05 -6.90
C ARG A 174 5.58 13.48 -7.96
N VAL A 175 4.62 12.62 -8.32
CA VAL A 175 3.60 12.96 -9.33
C VAL A 175 2.74 14.15 -8.88
N TYR A 176 2.25 14.15 -7.64
CA TYR A 176 1.45 15.28 -7.14
C TYR A 176 2.25 16.59 -7.07
N ARG A 177 3.51 16.55 -6.59
CA ARG A 177 4.38 17.73 -6.53
C ARG A 177 4.70 18.30 -7.91
N LEU A 178 4.95 17.44 -8.91
CA LEU A 178 5.16 17.87 -10.30
C LEU A 178 3.95 18.61 -10.87
N GLN A 179 2.76 18.32 -10.35
CA GLN A 179 1.52 18.99 -10.73
C GLN A 179 1.16 20.18 -9.81
N GLY A 180 2.07 20.57 -8.91
CA GLY A 180 1.89 21.69 -7.98
C GLY A 180 0.87 21.43 -6.86
N VAL A 181 0.58 20.17 -6.56
CA VAL A 181 -0.30 19.78 -5.44
C VAL A 181 0.56 19.19 -4.32
N ASP A 182 0.51 19.80 -3.15
CA ASP A 182 1.13 19.25 -1.95
C ASP A 182 0.13 18.43 -1.15
N ILE A 183 0.40 17.12 -1.06
CA ILE A 183 -0.33 16.17 -0.22
C ILE A 183 0.59 15.75 0.92
N ASN A 184 0.03 15.51 2.11
CA ASN A 184 0.81 14.98 3.23
C ASN A 184 1.02 13.47 3.08
N ASP A 185 2.25 13.00 3.30
CA ASP A 185 2.65 11.59 3.21
C ASP A 185 1.72 10.67 4.02
N LYS A 186 1.18 11.11 5.16
CA LYS A 186 0.29 10.29 6.00
C LYS A 186 -0.95 9.79 5.26
N HIS A 187 -1.47 10.55 4.30
CA HIS A 187 -2.63 10.12 3.51
C HIS A 187 -2.25 8.97 2.57
N ILE A 188 -1.06 9.05 1.95
CA ILE A 188 -0.54 7.99 1.09
C ILE A 188 -0.22 6.75 1.92
N GLU A 189 0.38 6.92 3.11
CA GLU A 189 0.65 5.82 4.05
C GLU A 189 -0.62 5.04 4.41
N VAL A 190 -1.75 5.73 4.64
CA VAL A 190 -3.03 5.09 4.95
C VAL A 190 -3.48 4.15 3.82
N ILE A 191 -3.33 4.58 2.57
CA ILE A 191 -3.70 3.77 1.39
C ILE A 191 -2.72 2.60 1.21
N VAL A 192 -1.41 2.88 1.24
CA VAL A 192 -0.35 1.87 1.08
C VAL A 192 -0.45 0.80 2.18
N ARG A 193 -0.84 1.18 3.40
CA ARG A 193 -1.12 0.23 4.47
C ARG A 193 -2.24 -0.75 4.10
N GLN A 194 -3.32 -0.29 3.45
CA GLN A 194 -4.38 -1.19 3.00
C GLN A 194 -3.94 -2.10 1.86
N MET A 195 -3.08 -1.61 0.95
CA MET A 195 -2.53 -2.40 -0.15
C MET A 195 -1.63 -3.56 0.32
N LEU A 196 -0.96 -3.42 1.47
CA LEU A 196 -0.04 -4.41 2.07
C LEU A 196 -0.66 -5.19 3.24
N ARG A 197 -1.97 -5.04 3.48
CA ARG A 197 -2.66 -5.63 4.64
C ARG A 197 -2.77 -7.15 4.58
N ARG A 198 -2.85 -7.72 3.38
CA ARG A 198 -3.03 -9.16 3.15
C ARG A 198 -1.70 -9.85 2.90
N VAL A 199 -1.62 -11.10 3.31
CA VAL A 199 -0.48 -12.00 3.11
C VAL A 199 -0.96 -13.26 2.41
N ARG A 200 -0.09 -13.90 1.62
CA ARG A 200 -0.36 -15.19 1.00
C ARG A 200 0.28 -16.28 1.85
N ILE A 201 -0.48 -17.32 2.15
CA ILE A 201 0.03 -18.48 2.87
C ILE A 201 0.82 -19.35 1.88
N GLU A 202 2.07 -19.66 2.21
CA GLU A 202 2.91 -20.58 1.44
C GLU A 202 2.82 -21.99 2.03
N GLU A 203 2.90 -22.10 3.36
CA GLU A 203 2.71 -23.35 4.08
C GLU A 203 1.77 -23.13 5.26
N SER A 204 0.87 -24.08 5.51
CA SER A 204 -0.11 -23.98 6.59
C SER A 204 0.48 -24.23 7.99
N GLY A 205 1.60 -24.95 8.07
CA GLY A 205 2.08 -25.51 9.34
C GLY A 205 0.96 -26.30 10.03
N ASP A 206 0.83 -26.11 11.34
CA ASP A 206 -0.23 -26.69 12.18
C ASP A 206 -1.44 -25.75 12.36
N THR A 207 -1.55 -24.70 11.55
CA THR A 207 -2.69 -23.78 11.58
C THR A 207 -3.85 -24.26 10.69
N ASP A 208 -5.04 -23.69 10.89
CA ASP A 208 -6.24 -23.94 10.08
C ASP A 208 -6.24 -23.18 8.73
N MET A 209 -5.11 -22.59 8.33
CA MET A 209 -5.02 -21.78 7.13
C MET A 209 -4.77 -22.61 5.87
N LEU A 210 -5.31 -22.15 4.75
CA LEU A 210 -5.19 -22.83 3.47
C LEU A 210 -3.99 -22.29 2.67
N ILE A 211 -3.18 -23.21 2.14
CA ILE A 211 -2.07 -22.88 1.24
C ILE A 211 -2.58 -22.09 0.03
N GLY A 212 -1.88 -21.01 -0.32
CA GLY A 212 -2.21 -20.10 -1.41
C GLY A 212 -3.34 -19.11 -1.10
N SER A 213 -4.01 -19.20 0.06
CA SER A 213 -5.07 -18.26 0.44
C SER A 213 -4.51 -16.89 0.82
N LEU A 214 -5.33 -15.85 0.65
CA LEU A 214 -5.02 -14.48 1.06
C LEU A 214 -5.70 -14.20 2.40
N VAL A 215 -4.91 -14.01 3.45
CA VAL A 215 -5.37 -13.81 4.83
C VAL A 215 -4.94 -12.44 5.34
N ASP A 216 -5.67 -11.88 6.32
CA ASP A 216 -5.26 -10.64 6.98
C ASP A 216 -4.00 -10.89 7.82
N GLN A 217 -3.02 -10.00 7.74
CA GLN A 217 -1.77 -10.16 8.48
C GLN A 217 -1.97 -10.30 10.00
N PHE A 218 -2.98 -9.64 10.59
CA PHE A 218 -3.23 -9.69 12.02
C PHE A 218 -3.91 -10.99 12.42
N GLU A 219 -4.78 -11.53 11.57
CA GLU A 219 -5.38 -12.86 11.78
C GLU A 219 -4.29 -13.95 11.71
N LEU A 220 -3.40 -13.86 10.72
CA LEU A 220 -2.23 -14.73 10.62
C LEU A 220 -1.40 -14.68 11.91
N TYR A 221 -1.07 -13.48 12.41
CA TYR A 221 -0.27 -13.34 13.63
C TYR A 221 -0.97 -13.96 14.84
N ASP A 222 -2.26 -13.69 15.03
CA ASP A 222 -3.04 -14.29 16.12
C ASP A 222 -3.06 -15.83 16.04
N LYS A 223 -3.18 -16.40 14.83
CA LYS A 223 -3.20 -17.86 14.62
C LYS A 223 -1.82 -18.49 14.81
N ASN A 224 -0.77 -17.85 14.32
CA ASN A 224 0.61 -18.31 14.50
C ASN A 224 1.03 -18.25 15.96
N GLU A 225 0.66 -17.20 16.71
CA GLU A 225 0.92 -17.11 18.14
C GLU A 225 0.23 -18.25 18.92
N LYS A 226 -1.00 -18.62 18.54
CA LYS A 226 -1.71 -19.76 19.15
C LYS A 226 -1.03 -21.10 18.83
N ALA A 227 -0.70 -21.35 17.56
CA ALA A 227 -0.02 -22.59 17.15
C ALA A 227 1.32 -22.76 17.88
N LEU A 228 2.10 -21.67 18.01
CA LEU A 228 3.35 -21.66 18.76
C LEU A 228 3.13 -21.93 20.26
N ALA A 229 2.06 -21.38 20.86
CA ALA A 229 1.73 -21.63 22.26
C ALA A 229 1.33 -23.10 22.53
N GLU A 230 0.76 -23.76 21.52
CA GLU A 230 0.43 -25.19 21.55
C GLU A 230 1.63 -26.10 21.18
N GLY A 231 2.78 -25.51 20.85
CA GLY A 231 4.01 -26.22 20.49
C GLY A 231 4.07 -26.70 19.04
N GLY A 232 3.13 -26.26 18.19
CA GLY A 232 3.08 -26.56 16.77
C GLY A 232 3.92 -25.61 15.90
N GLN A 233 3.94 -25.88 14.60
CA GLN A 233 4.62 -25.08 13.59
C GLN A 233 3.72 -23.93 13.11
N PRO A 234 4.21 -22.68 13.11
CA PRO A 234 3.47 -21.55 12.58
C PRO A 234 3.36 -21.64 11.05
N ALA A 235 2.35 -21.00 10.47
CA ALA A 235 2.23 -20.92 9.02
C ALA A 235 3.29 -20.00 8.42
N GLU A 236 3.88 -20.45 7.30
CA GLU A 236 4.77 -19.63 6.48
C GLU A 236 3.95 -18.79 5.49
N TYR A 237 4.40 -17.56 5.27
CA TYR A 237 3.66 -16.60 4.44
C TYR A 237 4.59 -15.69 3.66
N SER A 238 4.09 -15.22 2.52
CA SER A 238 4.71 -14.17 1.73
C SER A 238 3.87 -12.88 1.78
N ARG A 239 4.55 -11.74 1.89
CA ARG A 239 3.91 -10.42 1.77
C ARG A 239 3.37 -10.27 0.34
N THR A 240 2.13 -9.81 0.21
CA THR A 240 1.53 -9.55 -1.10
C THR A 240 1.11 -8.09 -1.20
N LEU A 241 1.54 -7.41 -2.26
CA LEU A 241 1.02 -6.09 -2.61
C LEU A 241 -0.23 -6.26 -3.48
N LEU A 242 -1.35 -5.70 -3.05
CA LEU A 242 -2.59 -5.70 -3.80
C LEU A 242 -2.92 -4.28 -4.29
N GLY A 243 -3.41 -4.17 -5.52
CA GLY A 243 -4.05 -2.94 -5.99
C GLY A 243 -5.29 -2.61 -5.16
N ILE A 244 -5.65 -1.34 -5.05
CA ILE A 244 -6.78 -0.88 -4.21
C ILE A 244 -8.12 -1.54 -4.58
N THR A 245 -8.37 -1.82 -5.86
CA THR A 245 -9.57 -2.56 -6.31
C THR A 245 -9.60 -3.97 -5.72
N LYS A 246 -8.49 -4.69 -5.84
CA LYS A 246 -8.38 -6.07 -5.33
C LYS A 246 -8.34 -6.12 -3.80
N ALA A 247 -7.69 -5.16 -3.15
CA ALA A 247 -7.67 -5.03 -1.70
C ALA A 247 -9.08 -4.77 -1.13
N SER A 248 -9.90 -3.99 -1.83
CA SER A 248 -11.29 -3.69 -1.44
C SER A 248 -12.22 -4.91 -1.56
N LEU A 249 -12.02 -5.75 -2.58
CA LEU A 249 -12.76 -7.01 -2.73
C LEU A 249 -12.33 -8.07 -1.72
N ALA A 250 -11.06 -8.05 -1.30
CA ALA A 250 -10.51 -8.93 -0.29
C ALA A 250 -10.76 -8.40 1.13
N THR A 251 -11.93 -7.83 1.42
CA THR A 251 -12.33 -7.41 2.78
C THR A 251 -13.12 -8.52 3.49
N ASP A 252 -13.12 -8.50 4.83
CA ASP A 252 -13.83 -9.53 5.62
C ASP A 252 -15.35 -9.36 5.54
N SER A 253 -15.82 -8.12 5.39
CA SER A 253 -17.22 -7.82 5.14
C SER A 253 -17.59 -8.14 3.71
N PHE A 254 -18.49 -9.11 3.54
CA PHE A 254 -19.08 -9.40 2.23
C PHE A 254 -20.07 -8.31 1.81
N LEU A 255 -20.71 -7.59 2.75
CA LEU A 255 -21.61 -6.47 2.42
C LEU A 255 -20.86 -5.29 1.80
N SER A 256 -19.72 -4.92 2.39
CA SER A 256 -18.84 -3.90 1.85
C SER A 256 -18.23 -4.33 0.51
N ALA A 257 -17.73 -5.56 0.40
CA ALA A 257 -17.20 -6.08 -0.85
C ALA A 257 -18.26 -6.11 -1.97
N ALA A 258 -19.47 -6.59 -1.68
CA ALA A 258 -20.57 -6.68 -2.66
C ALA A 258 -21.07 -5.31 -3.15
N SER A 259 -20.89 -4.25 -2.34
CA SER A 259 -21.23 -2.86 -2.70
C SER A 259 -20.23 -2.20 -3.67
N PHE A 260 -19.04 -2.78 -3.84
CA PHE A 260 -18.00 -2.21 -4.69
C PHE A 260 -18.09 -2.73 -6.13
N GLN A 261 -17.82 -4.03 -6.35
CA GLN A 261 -17.86 -4.70 -7.65
C GLN A 261 -18.20 -6.19 -7.48
N GLU A 262 -18.55 -6.87 -8.58
CA GLU A 262 -18.74 -8.34 -8.64
C GLU A 262 -19.77 -8.91 -7.64
N THR A 263 -20.86 -8.17 -7.40
CA THR A 263 -21.90 -8.46 -6.39
C THR A 263 -22.38 -9.92 -6.39
N THR A 264 -22.73 -10.47 -7.56
CA THR A 264 -23.21 -11.86 -7.66
C THR A 264 -22.17 -12.87 -7.19
N ARG A 265 -20.89 -12.68 -7.56
CA ARG A 265 -19.80 -13.58 -7.16
C ARG A 265 -19.58 -13.52 -5.65
N VAL A 266 -19.52 -12.31 -5.09
CA VAL A 266 -19.28 -12.10 -3.65
C VAL A 266 -20.40 -12.70 -2.79
N LEU A 267 -21.66 -12.46 -3.15
CA LEU A 267 -22.80 -13.00 -2.40
C LEU A 267 -22.91 -14.52 -2.50
N THR A 268 -22.63 -15.10 -3.67
CA THR A 268 -22.63 -16.56 -3.87
C THR A 268 -21.55 -17.21 -2.99
N GLU A 269 -20.34 -16.65 -2.98
CA GLU A 269 -19.25 -17.16 -2.16
C GLU A 269 -19.56 -17.04 -0.65
N ALA A 270 -20.15 -15.91 -0.23
CA ALA A 270 -20.57 -15.70 1.15
C ALA A 270 -21.65 -16.69 1.58
N ALA A 271 -22.63 -16.98 0.70
CA ALA A 271 -23.69 -17.96 0.96
C ALA A 271 -23.15 -19.39 1.07
N ILE A 272 -22.28 -19.81 0.13
CA ILE A 272 -21.64 -21.14 0.15
C ILE A 272 -20.83 -21.34 1.43
N LYS A 273 -20.11 -20.32 1.88
CA LYS A 273 -19.26 -20.36 3.07
C LYS A 273 -20.01 -20.08 4.38
N GLY A 274 -21.29 -19.72 4.32
CA GLY A 274 -22.07 -19.31 5.50
C GLY A 274 -21.44 -18.13 6.26
N LYS A 275 -20.88 -17.14 5.56
CA LYS A 275 -20.15 -16.03 6.19
C LYS A 275 -21.05 -15.17 7.07
N ILE A 276 -20.52 -14.74 8.21
CA ILE A 276 -21.13 -13.76 9.12
C ILE A 276 -20.39 -12.43 8.97
N ASP A 277 -21.12 -11.34 8.77
CA ASP A 277 -20.52 -10.00 8.66
C ASP A 277 -20.36 -9.35 10.04
N PRO A 278 -19.14 -8.96 10.47
CA PRO A 278 -18.91 -8.39 11.79
C PRO A 278 -19.31 -6.90 11.91
N LEU A 279 -19.68 -6.23 10.82
CA LEU A 279 -20.13 -4.82 10.80
C LEU A 279 -19.15 -3.82 11.44
N LEU A 280 -17.85 -4.04 11.25
CA LEU A 280 -16.80 -3.18 11.82
C LEU A 280 -16.51 -1.93 10.99
N GLY A 281 -16.91 -1.91 9.71
CA GLY A 281 -16.63 -0.83 8.79
C GLY A 281 -17.75 0.22 8.72
N LEU A 282 -17.51 1.24 7.90
CA LEU A 282 -18.47 2.32 7.67
C LEU A 282 -19.58 1.90 6.70
N LYS A 283 -19.22 1.20 5.61
CA LYS A 283 -20.14 0.90 4.50
C LYS A 283 -21.26 -0.05 4.93
N GLU A 284 -20.93 -1.09 5.68
CA GLU A 284 -21.88 -2.11 6.12
C GLU A 284 -22.96 -1.51 7.03
N ASN A 285 -22.53 -0.63 7.95
CA ASN A 285 -23.45 0.07 8.84
C ASN A 285 -24.35 1.04 8.09
N VAL A 286 -23.82 1.77 7.10
CA VAL A 286 -24.64 2.63 6.22
C VAL A 286 -25.68 1.80 5.45
N ILE A 287 -25.28 0.67 4.86
CA ILE A 287 -26.17 -0.20 4.07
C ILE A 287 -27.34 -0.73 4.92
N ILE A 288 -27.07 -1.11 6.17
CA ILE A 288 -28.09 -1.66 7.09
C ILE A 288 -28.86 -0.56 7.85
N GLY A 289 -28.48 0.71 7.71
CA GLY A 289 -29.13 1.83 8.40
C GLY A 289 -28.77 1.93 9.89
N LYS A 290 -27.59 1.42 10.29
CA LYS A 290 -27.01 1.63 11.62
C LYS A 290 -26.07 2.83 11.62
N LEU A 291 -25.92 3.45 12.79
CA LEU A 291 -24.90 4.47 13.03
C LEU A 291 -23.49 3.89 12.74
N ILE A 292 -22.69 4.62 11.96
CA ILE A 292 -21.33 4.22 11.60
C ILE A 292 -20.41 4.15 12.84
N PRO A 293 -19.42 3.25 12.88
CA PRO A 293 -18.48 3.10 14.00
C PRO A 293 -17.34 4.15 13.98
N ALA A 294 -17.67 5.41 13.67
CA ALA A 294 -16.73 6.54 13.65
C ALA A 294 -17.40 7.80 14.23
N GLY A 295 -16.60 8.77 14.67
CA GLY A 295 -17.06 9.98 15.35
C GLY A 295 -17.98 9.65 16.53
N THR A 296 -19.07 10.40 16.68
CA THR A 296 -20.11 10.19 17.71
C THR A 296 -20.79 8.82 17.63
N GLY A 297 -20.66 8.12 16.50
CA GLY A 297 -21.21 6.79 16.31
C GLY A 297 -20.41 5.67 16.97
N MET A 298 -19.24 5.92 17.57
CA MET A 298 -18.54 4.89 18.34
C MET A 298 -19.27 4.53 19.64
N LEU A 299 -19.22 3.25 20.04
CA LEU A 299 -19.80 2.77 21.31
C LEU A 299 -19.37 3.59 22.52
N ARG A 300 -18.11 4.02 22.55
CA ARG A 300 -17.56 4.87 23.62
C ARG A 300 -18.33 6.17 23.81
N TYR A 301 -18.85 6.77 22.74
CA TYR A 301 -19.56 8.05 22.80
C TYR A 301 -21.08 7.91 22.87
N ARG A 302 -21.65 6.80 22.39
CA ARG A 302 -23.09 6.56 22.42
C ARG A 302 -23.66 6.43 23.83
N ASN A 303 -22.88 5.90 24.76
CA ASN A 303 -23.34 5.54 26.11
C ASN A 303 -22.82 6.53 27.17
N ILE A 304 -22.47 7.75 26.79
CA ILE A 304 -22.00 8.77 27.74
C ILE A 304 -23.21 9.56 28.22
N THR A 305 -23.38 9.64 29.54
CA THR A 305 -24.27 10.61 30.18
C THR A 305 -23.55 11.95 30.23
N VAL A 306 -24.04 12.94 29.50
CA VAL A 306 -23.47 14.29 29.50
C VAL A 306 -24.13 15.08 30.63
N GLU A 307 -23.35 15.43 31.65
CA GLU A 307 -23.80 16.38 32.67
C GLU A 307 -23.51 17.82 32.19
N PRO A 308 -24.49 18.73 32.28
CA PRO A 308 -24.23 20.13 31.95
C PRO A 308 -23.19 20.70 32.92
N THR A 309 -22.18 21.38 32.38
CA THR A 309 -21.21 22.10 33.20
C THR A 309 -21.96 23.14 34.03
N VAL A 310 -21.92 23.01 35.35
CA VAL A 310 -22.53 23.98 36.28
C VAL A 310 -21.97 25.35 35.91
N GLN A 311 -22.84 26.25 35.46
CA GLN A 311 -22.46 27.65 35.26
C GLN A 311 -22.01 28.15 36.64
N ILE A 312 -20.73 28.47 36.77
CA ILE A 312 -20.24 29.21 37.93
C ILE A 312 -20.97 30.57 37.85
N GLU A 313 -21.98 30.76 38.70
CA GLU A 313 -22.59 32.05 38.91
C GLU A 313 -21.47 33.01 39.31
N ASN A 314 -21.17 33.96 38.41
CA ASN A 314 -20.28 35.07 38.73
C ASN A 314 -20.93 35.85 39.88
N GLN A 315 -20.32 35.79 41.07
CA GLN A 315 -20.59 36.70 42.17
C GLN A 315 -20.11 38.11 41.82
#